data_AF-A0AAV4G3Y0-F1
#
_entry.id   AF-A0AAV4G3Y0-F1
#
_cell.length_a   1.000
_cell.length_b   1.000
_cell.length_c   1.000
_cell.angle_alpha   90.00
_cell.angle_beta   90.00
_cell.angle_gamma   90.00
#
_symmetry.space_group_name_H-M   'P 1'
#
loop_
_entity.id
_entity.type
_entity.pdbx_description
1 polymer ?
#
loop_
_entity_poly.entity_id
_entity_poly.type
_entity_poly.pdbx_seq_one_letter_code
_entity_poly.pdbx_strand_id
1 'polypeptide(L)'
;MSKDGKKVTCPTEIQNIITKHLKSKFRDECTEDIQPSSGQPRALNPISEKEVRQSTKQLNNGGAPGEDNICNEYLKFAPEILDNQIAMIINKTFENHEDLDINNGILVALTKPGKPKGPPHKICALLRC
;
A
#
# COMPACT_ATOMS: atom_id res chain seq x y z
N MET A 1 15.56 17.31 -10.53
CA MET A 1 16.73 18.21 -10.70
C MET A 1 17.98 17.37 -10.60
N SER A 2 18.76 17.29 -11.69
CA SER A 2 20.01 16.53 -11.81
C SER A 2 21.16 17.21 -11.03
N LYS A 3 22.29 16.51 -10.87
CA LYS A 3 23.45 16.90 -10.01
C LYS A 3 24.10 18.26 -10.36
N ASP A 4 23.73 18.90 -11.47
CA ASP A 4 24.31 20.15 -11.98
C ASP A 4 23.55 21.45 -11.61
N GLY A 5 22.63 21.41 -10.63
CA GLY A 5 21.87 22.61 -10.23
C GLY A 5 20.81 23.08 -11.23
N LYS A 6 20.61 22.39 -12.36
CA LYS A 6 19.57 22.69 -13.35
C LYS A 6 18.16 22.32 -12.85
N LYS A 7 17.24 23.28 -12.98
CA LYS A 7 15.80 23.08 -12.72
C LYS A 7 15.21 22.22 -13.83
N VAL A 8 14.88 20.98 -13.49
CA VAL A 8 14.19 20.05 -14.38
C VAL A 8 12.71 20.36 -14.27
N THR A 9 12.11 20.77 -15.38
CA THR A 9 10.68 21.12 -15.49
C THR A 9 9.88 20.08 -16.25
N CYS A 10 10.55 19.21 -17.03
CA CYS A 10 9.90 18.13 -17.77
C CYS A 10 9.33 17.07 -16.81
N PRO A 11 8.01 16.79 -16.83
CA PRO A 11 7.38 15.83 -15.92
C PRO A 11 7.97 14.42 -16.01
N THR A 12 8.22 13.92 -17.23
CA THR A 12 8.78 12.59 -17.48
C THR A 12 10.20 12.47 -16.92
N GLU A 13 10.99 13.53 -17.05
CA GLU A 13 12.36 13.55 -16.53
C GLU A 13 12.37 13.61 -14.99
N ILE A 14 11.44 14.35 -14.39
CA ILE A 14 11.23 14.36 -12.94
C ILE A 14 10.86 12.95 -12.45
N GLN A 15 9.91 12.29 -13.12
CA GLN A 15 9.48 10.94 -12.78
C GLN A 15 10.67 9.97 -12.84
N ASN A 16 11.47 9.99 -13.91
CA ASN A 16 12.65 9.13 -14.05
C ASN A 16 13.67 9.35 -12.91
N ILE A 17 13.92 10.60 -12.52
CA ILE A 17 14.84 10.93 -11.43
C ILE A 17 14.31 10.39 -10.09
N ILE A 18 13.02 10.58 -9.82
CA ILE A 18 12.38 10.11 -8.59
C ILE A 18 12.36 8.58 -8.54
N THR A 19 11.92 7.93 -9.62
CA THR A 19 11.89 6.46 -9.73
C THR A 19 13.28 5.88 -9.51
N LYS A 20 14.33 6.43 -10.13
CA LYS A 20 15.70 5.98 -9.91
C LYS A 20 16.12 6.12 -8.44
N HIS A 21 15.77 7.24 -7.80
CA HIS A 21 16.10 7.48 -6.40
C HIS A 21 15.39 6.51 -5.46
N LEU A 22 14.08 6.29 -5.64
CA LEU A 22 13.30 5.39 -4.79
C LEU A 22 13.70 3.92 -5.01
N LYS A 23 13.96 3.50 -6.26
CA LYS A 23 14.50 2.16 -6.55
C LYS A 23 15.78 1.88 -5.77
N SER A 24 16.74 2.83 -5.76
CA SER A 24 17.98 2.66 -4.98
C SER A 24 17.80 2.64 -3.45
N LYS A 25 16.62 3.00 -2.95
CA LYS A 25 16.32 3.09 -1.51
C LYS A 25 15.48 1.92 -1.01
N PHE A 26 14.61 1.39 -1.86
CA PHE A 26 13.65 0.34 -1.50
C PHE A 26 13.96 -1.02 -2.12
N ARG A 27 14.93 -1.09 -3.05
CA ARG A 27 15.36 -2.34 -3.66
C ARG A 27 16.87 -2.49 -3.48
N ASP A 28 17.28 -3.49 -2.72
CA ASP A 28 18.65 -4.01 -2.77
C ASP A 28 18.71 -5.07 -3.87
N GLU A 29 19.77 -5.07 -4.69
CA GLU A 29 19.94 -6.06 -5.77
C GLU A 29 20.07 -7.51 -5.24
N CYS A 30 20.28 -7.66 -3.93
CA CYS A 30 20.38 -8.93 -3.22
C CYS A 30 19.10 -9.30 -2.45
N THR A 31 18.01 -8.54 -2.56
CA THR A 31 16.73 -8.91 -1.91
C THR A 31 15.96 -9.82 -2.86
N GLU A 32 15.72 -11.06 -2.45
CA GLU A 32 14.79 -11.94 -3.15
C GLU A 32 13.36 -11.42 -2.97
N ASP A 33 12.52 -11.63 -3.99
CA ASP A 33 11.09 -11.35 -3.87
C ASP A 33 10.52 -12.23 -2.75
N ILE A 34 9.68 -11.63 -1.89
CA ILE A 34 9.00 -12.35 -0.82
C ILE A 34 8.23 -13.49 -1.48
N GLN A 35 8.66 -14.71 -1.22
CA GLN A 35 7.96 -15.87 -1.75
C GLN A 35 6.57 -15.92 -1.13
N PRO A 36 5.54 -16.25 -1.93
CA PRO A 36 4.21 -16.46 -1.41
C PRO A 36 4.24 -17.49 -0.28
N SER A 37 3.31 -17.37 0.66
CA SER A 37 3.41 -18.06 1.94
C SER A 37 3.42 -19.58 1.74
N SER A 38 4.56 -20.23 2.00
CA SER A 38 4.69 -21.68 1.93
C SER A 38 4.65 -22.26 3.34
N GLY A 39 3.58 -22.99 3.65
CA GLY A 39 3.32 -23.51 4.99
C GLY A 39 2.26 -24.61 4.95
N GLN A 40 1.89 -25.16 6.10
CA GLN A 40 0.75 -26.07 6.20
C GLN A 40 -0.50 -25.28 6.64
N PRO A 41 -1.71 -25.66 6.17
CA PRO A 41 -2.96 -25.09 6.65
C PRO A 41 -3.00 -25.07 8.17
N ARG A 42 -3.22 -23.89 8.74
CA ARG A 42 -3.35 -23.73 10.18
C ARG A 42 -4.71 -23.12 10.47
N ALA A 43 -5.52 -23.85 11.23
CA ALA A 43 -6.76 -23.31 11.76
C ALA A 43 -6.44 -22.06 12.59
N LEU A 44 -6.89 -20.89 12.13
CA LEU A 44 -6.96 -19.68 12.94
C LEU A 44 -8.15 -19.79 13.87
N ASN A 45 -8.12 -19.04 14.97
CA ASN A 45 -9.39 -18.67 15.61
C ASN A 45 -10.18 -17.86 14.56
N PRO A 46 -11.37 -18.30 14.15
CA PRO A 46 -12.07 -17.69 13.03
C PRO A 46 -12.29 -16.20 13.28
N ILE A 47 -11.88 -15.39 12.31
CA ILE A 47 -12.13 -13.95 12.35
C ILE A 47 -13.64 -13.74 12.27
N SER A 48 -14.18 -13.01 13.24
CA SER A 48 -15.59 -12.66 13.31
C SER A 48 -15.90 -11.40 12.52
N GLU A 49 -17.16 -11.27 12.08
CA GLU A 49 -17.68 -10.05 11.48
C GLU A 49 -17.55 -8.82 12.40
N LYS A 50 -17.58 -9.02 13.73
CA LYS A 50 -17.38 -7.95 14.72
C LYS A 50 -15.95 -7.41 14.70
N GLU A 51 -14.96 -8.29 14.58
CA GLU A 51 -13.55 -7.89 14.47
C GLU A 51 -13.29 -7.14 13.17
N VAL A 52 -13.88 -7.61 12.06
CA VAL A 52 -13.83 -6.89 10.79
C VAL A 52 -14.46 -5.52 10.94
N ARG A 53 -15.67 -5.43 11.51
CA ARG A 53 -16.36 -4.16 11.74
C ARG A 53 -15.55 -3.21 12.61
N GLN A 54 -14.97 -3.69 13.70
CA GLN A 54 -14.13 -2.88 14.58
C GLN A 54 -12.89 -2.37 13.85
N SER A 55 -12.32 -3.16 12.94
CA SER A 55 -11.15 -2.79 12.14
C SER A 55 -11.51 -1.76 11.06
N THR A 56 -12.61 -1.95 10.33
CA THR A 56 -13.07 -1.00 9.29
C THR A 56 -13.43 0.37 9.89
N LYS A 57 -13.94 0.41 11.13
CA LYS A 57 -14.23 1.67 11.84
C LYS A 57 -12.97 2.45 12.25
N GLN A 58 -11.83 1.78 12.41
CA GLN A 58 -10.55 2.42 12.73
C GLN A 58 -9.88 3.07 11.51
N LEU A 59 -10.37 2.82 10.29
CA LEU A 59 -9.84 3.45 9.09
C LEU A 59 -9.99 4.98 9.17
N ASN A 60 -8.93 5.70 8.82
CA ASN A 60 -8.95 7.16 8.74
C ASN A 60 -9.71 7.62 7.49
N ASN A 61 -10.53 8.66 7.64
CA ASN A 61 -11.19 9.32 6.52
C ASN A 61 -10.17 10.16 5.75
N GLY A 62 -10.41 10.35 4.45
CA GLY A 62 -9.50 11.04 3.53
C GLY A 62 -8.21 10.27 3.25
N GLY A 63 -8.19 8.97 3.55
CA GLY A 63 -7.09 8.07 3.16
C GLY A 63 -6.96 8.03 1.64
N ALA A 64 -5.73 7.97 1.13
CA ALA A 64 -5.50 7.84 -0.29
C ALA A 64 -5.90 6.43 -0.76
N PRO A 65 -6.72 6.28 -1.80
CA PRO A 65 -7.14 4.97 -2.28
C PRO A 65 -5.99 4.22 -2.95
N GLY A 66 -6.11 2.88 -2.98
CA GLY A 66 -5.21 1.95 -3.66
C GLY A 66 -5.37 1.98 -5.18
N GLU A 67 -4.89 0.93 -5.86
CA GLU A 67 -4.98 0.77 -7.32
C GLU A 67 -6.43 0.61 -7.82
N ASP A 68 -7.29 0.05 -6.97
CA ASP A 68 -8.73 -0.11 -7.20
C ASP A 68 -9.54 1.18 -7.08
N ASN A 69 -8.90 2.27 -6.65
CA ASN A 69 -9.52 3.57 -6.40
C ASN A 69 -10.67 3.52 -5.36
N ILE A 70 -10.69 2.52 -4.47
CA ILE A 70 -11.68 2.39 -3.40
C ILE A 70 -11.22 3.17 -2.16
N CYS A 71 -12.00 4.17 -1.76
CA CYS A 71 -11.72 4.96 -0.56
C CYS A 71 -12.11 4.21 0.73
N ASN A 72 -11.40 4.49 1.82
CA ASN A 72 -11.67 3.94 3.15
C ASN A 72 -13.11 4.13 3.63
N GLU A 73 -13.74 5.24 3.25
CA GLU A 73 -15.12 5.57 3.60
C GLU A 73 -16.10 4.52 3.11
N TYR A 74 -15.87 3.93 1.94
CA TYR A 74 -16.74 2.88 1.41
C TYR A 74 -16.76 1.67 2.34
N LEU A 75 -15.60 1.25 2.86
CA LEU A 75 -15.49 0.15 3.81
C LEU A 75 -16.02 0.55 5.19
N LYS A 76 -15.73 1.77 5.64
CA LYS A 76 -16.10 2.26 6.97
C LYS A 76 -17.61 2.44 7.15
N PHE A 77 -18.31 2.85 6.09
CA PHE A 77 -19.76 3.06 6.08
C PHE A 77 -20.52 1.93 5.37
N ALA A 78 -19.83 0.84 4.99
CA ALA A 78 -20.45 -0.31 4.37
C ALA A 78 -21.49 -0.99 5.29
N PRO A 79 -22.54 -1.60 4.70
CA PRO A 79 -23.50 -2.44 5.42
C PRO A 79 -22.83 -3.68 6.05
N GLU A 80 -23.42 -4.22 7.11
CA GLU A 80 -22.89 -5.36 7.88
C GLU A 80 -22.70 -6.63 7.06
N ILE A 81 -23.48 -6.79 5.99
CA ILE A 81 -23.30 -7.89 5.04
C ILE A 81 -21.89 -7.94 4.45
N LEU A 82 -21.21 -6.79 4.30
CA LEU A 82 -19.85 -6.75 3.78
C LEU A 82 -18.83 -7.25 4.81
N ASP A 83 -19.03 -6.98 6.11
CA ASP A 83 -18.12 -7.47 7.15
C ASP A 83 -18.09 -9.00 7.19
N ASN A 84 -19.26 -9.62 7.00
CA ASN A 84 -19.39 -11.07 6.94
C ASN A 84 -18.66 -11.64 5.72
N GLN A 85 -18.82 -11.02 4.54
CA GLN A 85 -18.12 -11.44 3.33
C GLN A 85 -16.60 -11.34 3.48
N ILE A 86 -16.10 -10.23 4.05
CA ILE A 86 -14.66 -10.04 4.30
C ILE A 86 -14.14 -11.10 5.27
N ALA A 87 -14.85 -11.35 6.39
CA ALA A 87 -14.47 -12.38 7.35
C ALA A 87 -14.41 -13.78 6.69
N MET A 88 -15.41 -14.12 5.88
CA MET A 88 -15.44 -15.38 5.13
C MET A 88 -14.25 -15.52 4.17
N ILE A 89 -13.93 -14.48 3.41
CA ILE A 89 -12.81 -14.49 2.46
C ILE A 89 -11.49 -14.73 3.20
N ILE A 90 -11.23 -13.96 4.26
CA ILE A 90 -9.98 -14.07 5.01
C ILE A 90 -9.86 -15.47 5.64
N ASN A 91 -10.90 -15.95 6.32
CA ASN A 91 -10.88 -17.27 6.95
C ASN A 91 -10.65 -18.39 5.93
N LYS A 92 -11.31 -18.33 4.76
CA LYS A 92 -11.09 -19.30 3.67
C LYS A 92 -9.67 -19.29 3.15
N THR A 93 -9.08 -18.11 2.97
CA THR A 93 -7.68 -18.02 2.49
C THR A 93 -6.68 -18.61 3.46
N PHE A 94 -6.89 -18.46 4.78
CA PHE A 94 -6.04 -19.13 5.77
C PHE A 94 -6.32 -20.63 5.90
N GLU A 95 -7.57 -21.06 5.73
CA GLU A 95 -7.95 -22.49 5.76
C GLU A 95 -7.39 -23.25 4.54
N ASN A 96 -7.53 -22.68 3.34
CA ASN A 96 -7.08 -23.28 2.09
C ASN A 96 -5.59 -23.05 1.82
N HIS A 97 -4.98 -22.11 2.54
CA HIS A 97 -3.63 -21.62 2.29
C HIS A 97 -3.47 -21.06 0.87
N GLU A 98 -4.45 -20.24 0.51
CA GLU A 98 -4.50 -19.52 -0.76
C GLU A 98 -4.01 -18.10 -0.53
N ASP A 99 -3.11 -17.62 -1.37
CA ASP A 99 -2.73 -16.21 -1.35
C ASP A 99 -3.93 -15.36 -1.79
N LEU A 100 -4.22 -14.32 -1.01
CA LEU A 100 -5.10 -13.25 -1.47
C LEU A 100 -4.33 -12.41 -2.47
N ASP A 101 -4.94 -12.21 -3.64
CA ASP A 101 -4.50 -11.20 -4.60
C ASP A 101 -4.82 -9.80 -4.04
N ILE A 102 -4.05 -9.40 -3.04
CA ILE A 102 -4.05 -8.04 -2.50
C ILE A 102 -3.22 -7.24 -3.50
N ASN A 103 -3.88 -6.28 -4.16
CA ASN A 103 -3.29 -5.44 -5.20
C ASN A 103 -1.89 -4.91 -4.84
N ASN A 104 -1.15 -4.49 -5.87
CA ASN A 104 0.20 -3.97 -5.67
C ASN A 104 0.20 -2.69 -4.82
N GLY A 105 1.21 -2.58 -3.95
CA GLY A 105 1.39 -1.37 -3.19
C GLY A 105 1.85 -0.20 -4.07
N ILE A 106 1.13 0.92 -4.06
CA ILE A 106 1.50 2.11 -4.85
C ILE A 106 2.47 2.97 -4.04
N LEU A 107 3.67 3.18 -4.59
CA LEU A 107 4.65 4.10 -4.01
C LEU A 107 4.44 5.52 -4.54
N VAL A 108 4.04 6.44 -3.67
CA VAL A 108 3.83 7.85 -4.03
C VAL A 108 4.92 8.74 -3.44
N ALA A 109 5.58 9.48 -4.32
CA ALA A 109 6.60 10.46 -3.97
C ALA A 109 5.95 11.78 -3.53
N LEU A 110 6.14 12.17 -2.27
CA LEU A 110 5.62 13.41 -1.69
C LEU A 110 6.75 14.30 -1.19
N THR A 111 6.59 15.63 -1.33
CA THR A 111 7.51 16.58 -0.71
C THR A 111 7.18 16.71 0.79
N LYS A 112 8.19 16.67 1.66
CA LYS A 112 8.00 16.91 3.09
C LYS A 112 7.30 18.27 3.34
N PRO A 113 6.32 18.33 4.26
CA PRO A 113 5.66 19.58 4.61
C PRO A 113 6.66 20.69 4.98
N GLY A 114 6.42 21.91 4.51
CA GLY A 114 7.24 23.08 4.82
C GLY A 114 8.64 23.09 4.17
N LYS A 115 9.00 22.09 3.34
CA LYS A 115 10.25 22.10 2.59
C LYS A 115 10.03 22.61 1.17
N PRO A 116 10.88 23.52 0.67
CA PRO A 116 10.80 23.95 -0.72
C PRO A 116 11.04 22.74 -1.63
N LYS A 117 10.42 22.77 -2.81
CA LYS A 117 10.71 21.82 -3.89
C LYS A 117 12.22 21.76 -4.09
N GLY A 118 12.79 20.57 -3.98
CA GLY A 118 14.23 20.40 -3.87
C GLY A 118 14.70 19.03 -4.34
N PRO A 119 15.95 18.68 -4.08
CA PRO A 119 16.52 17.44 -4.60
C PRO A 119 15.85 16.20 -3.98
N PRO A 120 15.99 15.00 -4.61
CA PRO A 120 15.27 13.80 -4.22
C PRO A 120 15.40 13.38 -2.74
N HIS A 121 16.51 13.72 -2.06
CA HIS A 121 16.68 13.45 -0.62
C HIS A 121 15.67 14.19 0.29
N LYS A 122 14.91 15.15 -0.24
CA LYS A 122 13.84 15.87 0.48
C LYS A 122 12.45 15.27 0.23
N ILE A 123 12.37 14.21 -0.58
CA ILE A 123 11.14 13.49 -0.90
C ILE A 123 10.93 12.39 0.15
N CYS A 124 9.68 12.24 0.60
CA CYS A 124 9.18 11.10 1.36
C CYS A 124 8.43 10.16 0.42
N ALA A 125 8.50 8.86 0.71
CA ALA A 125 7.66 7.86 0.07
C ALA A 125 6.47 7.55 0.97
N LEU A 126 5.28 7.52 0.39
CA LEU A 126 4.06 6.97 1.00
C LEU A 126 3.76 5.65 0.29
N LEU A 127 3.72 4.55 1.03
CA LEU A 127 3.21 3.27 0.51
C LEU A 127 1.69 3.27 0.64
N ARG A 128 0.99 2.88 -0.42
CA ARG A 128 -0.44 2.60 -0.44
C ARG A 128 -0.61 1.10 -0.62
N CYS A 129 -1.62 0.50 -0.01
CA CYS A 129 -2.04 -0.88 -0.24
C CYS A 129 -3.54 -0.87 -0.50
#